data_AF-A0A0D2LKH1-F1
#
_entry.id   AF-A0A0D2LKH1-F1
#
_cell.length_a   1.000
_cell.length_b   1.000
_cell.length_c   1.000
_cell.angle_alpha   90.00
_cell.angle_beta   90.00
_cell.angle_gamma   90.00
#
_symmetry.space_group_name_H-M   'P 1'
#
loop_
_entity.id
_entity.type
_entity.pdbx_description
1 polymer ?
#
loop_
_entity_poly.entity_id
_entity_poly.type
_entity_poly.pdbx_seq_one_letter_code
_entity_poly.pdbx_strand_id
1 'polypeptide(L)'
;MGWGSLKAPQSCHQERNSYTHFRGIIRRRLMPVVLAQPGLQPGSDVVQAGGGSAGVLLATEGTLGLAHLKLGPALAAAAAGGEGALHLAGDAGAWVRPVRPQWWPPEWGHEEAGAGAAPKA
;
A
#
# COMPACT_ATOMS: atom_id res chain seq x y z
N MET A 1 -42.75 24.70 6.01
CA MET A 1 -42.88 23.46 6.82
C MET A 1 -42.83 22.30 5.83
N GLY A 2 -41.91 21.34 5.80
CA GLY A 2 -40.67 21.02 6.48
C GLY A 2 -40.20 19.76 5.75
N TRP A 3 -39.07 19.79 5.05
CA TRP A 3 -38.59 18.62 4.31
C TRP A 3 -38.07 17.60 5.32
N GLY A 4 -38.79 16.49 5.46
CA GLY A 4 -38.44 15.37 6.31
C GLY A 4 -37.15 14.72 5.85
N SER A 5 -36.12 14.87 6.66
CA SER A 5 -34.82 14.23 6.52
C SER A 5 -34.97 12.70 6.56
N LEU A 6 -34.96 12.06 5.39
CA LEU A 6 -34.78 10.61 5.29
C LEU A 6 -33.31 10.27 5.59
N LYS A 7 -33.02 9.88 6.84
CA LYS A 7 -31.75 9.21 7.17
C LYS A 7 -31.77 7.81 6.58
N ALA A 8 -30.87 7.55 5.64
CA ALA A 8 -30.61 6.21 5.13
C ALA A 8 -30.11 5.30 6.29
N PRO A 9 -30.60 4.05 6.41
CA PRO A 9 -30.14 3.14 7.45
C PRO A 9 -28.68 2.73 7.19
N GLN A 10 -27.82 3.21 8.07
CA GLN A 10 -26.37 3.08 8.04
C GLN A 10 -25.96 1.95 8.98
N SER A 11 -26.13 0.68 8.63
CA SER A 11 -25.68 -0.40 9.52
C SER A 11 -25.67 -1.77 8.87
N CYS A 12 -24.61 -2.05 8.09
CA CYS A 12 -23.97 -3.38 8.03
C CYS A 12 -22.68 -3.31 7.20
N HIS A 13 -22.71 -2.60 6.06
CA HIS A 13 -21.53 -2.39 5.22
C HIS A 13 -20.50 -1.45 5.83
N GLN A 14 -20.92 -0.53 6.69
CA GLN A 14 -20.00 0.40 7.35
C GLN A 14 -19.20 -0.22 8.49
N GLU A 15 -19.73 -1.22 9.20
CA GLU A 15 -19.10 -1.80 10.39
C GLU A 15 -17.65 -2.22 10.12
N ARG A 16 -17.41 -2.90 8.99
CA ARG A 16 -16.08 -3.42 8.62
C ARG A 16 -15.11 -2.32 8.19
N ASN A 17 -15.59 -1.33 7.46
CA ASN A 17 -14.76 -0.17 7.07
C ASN A 17 -14.42 0.69 8.28
N SER A 18 -15.39 0.95 9.16
CA SER A 18 -15.19 1.69 10.40
C SER A 18 -14.21 0.96 11.32
N TYR A 19 -14.31 -0.36 11.46
CA TYR A 19 -13.40 -1.14 12.30
C TYR A 19 -11.93 -1.09 11.81
N THR A 20 -11.69 -1.23 10.51
CA THR A 20 -10.33 -1.10 9.93
C THR A 20 -9.79 0.32 10.07
N HIS A 21 -10.64 1.33 9.88
CA HIS A 21 -10.26 2.74 9.96
C HIS A 21 -9.96 3.16 11.41
N PHE A 22 -10.83 2.83 12.37
CA PHE A 22 -10.67 3.20 13.78
C PHE A 22 -9.50 2.50 14.48
N ARG A 23 -9.15 1.29 14.04
CA ARG A 23 -7.97 0.59 14.57
C ARG A 23 -6.66 1.13 13.98
N GLY A 24 -6.72 1.87 12.87
CA GLY A 24 -5.54 2.48 12.25
C GLY A 24 -4.57 1.46 11.65
N ILE A 25 -5.05 0.27 11.27
CA ILE A 25 -4.19 -0.84 10.82
C ILE A 25 -4.37 -1.03 9.31
N ILE A 26 -3.92 -0.07 8.49
CA ILE A 26 -3.74 -0.31 7.06
C ILE A 26 -2.31 -0.79 6.84
N ARG A 27 -2.14 -2.12 6.77
CA ARG A 27 -0.81 -2.73 6.60
C ARG A 27 -0.37 -2.84 5.14
N ARG A 28 -1.31 -2.77 4.21
CA ARG A 28 -1.07 -2.89 2.76
C ARG A 28 -1.82 -1.81 2.00
N ARG A 29 -1.21 -1.27 0.93
CA ARG A 29 -1.81 -0.25 0.07
C ARG A 29 -1.48 -0.50 -1.39
N LEU A 30 -2.33 0.04 -2.26
CA LEU A 30 -2.03 0.17 -3.67
C LEU A 30 -0.94 1.23 -3.84
N MET A 31 0.16 0.84 -4.47
CA MET A 31 1.34 1.67 -4.70
C MET A 31 1.62 1.74 -6.20
N PRO A 32 1.91 2.94 -6.74
CA PRO A 32 2.53 3.03 -8.05
C PRO A 32 3.95 2.46 -7.99
N VAL A 33 4.32 1.69 -9.00
CA VAL A 33 5.63 1.06 -9.11
C VAL A 33 6.26 1.38 -10.47
N VAL A 34 7.58 1.52 -10.47
CA VAL A 34 8.42 1.51 -11.68
C VAL A 34 9.00 0.11 -11.82
N LEU A 35 9.02 -0.41 -13.03
CA LEU A 35 9.41 -1.77 -13.36
C LEU A 35 10.76 -1.77 -14.07
N ALA A 36 11.55 -2.82 -13.86
CA ALA A 36 12.83 -3.02 -14.55
C ALA A 36 12.69 -3.04 -16.08
N GLN A 37 11.62 -3.69 -16.55
CA GLN A 37 11.38 -3.93 -17.96
C GLN A 37 9.87 -4.00 -18.23
N PRO A 38 9.44 -3.70 -19.45
CA PRO A 38 8.05 -3.88 -19.84
C PRO A 38 7.65 -5.35 -19.94
N GLY A 39 6.35 -5.63 -19.89
CA GLY A 39 5.81 -6.97 -20.09
C GLY A 39 5.88 -7.90 -18.87
N LEU A 40 6.16 -7.36 -17.68
CA LEU A 40 6.03 -8.13 -16.44
C LEU A 40 4.57 -8.55 -16.21
N GLN A 41 4.39 -9.80 -15.79
CA GLN A 41 3.07 -10.40 -15.65
C GLN A 41 2.32 -9.85 -14.42
N PRO A 42 1.10 -9.31 -14.60
CA PRO A 42 0.21 -9.06 -13.49
C PRO A 42 -0.10 -10.36 -12.72
N GLY A 43 -0.22 -10.27 -11.40
CA GLY A 43 -0.42 -11.40 -10.49
C GLY A 43 0.87 -11.97 -9.90
N SER A 44 2.05 -11.56 -10.39
CA SER A 44 3.33 -12.00 -9.83
C SER A 44 3.53 -11.52 -8.39
N ASP A 45 4.05 -12.41 -7.56
CA ASP A 45 4.42 -12.10 -6.18
C ASP A 45 5.63 -11.18 -6.13
N VAL A 46 5.53 -10.14 -5.31
CA VAL A 46 6.61 -9.20 -5.02
C VAL A 46 7.28 -9.61 -3.71
N VAL A 47 8.59 -9.78 -3.74
CA VAL A 47 9.42 -10.20 -2.60
C VAL A 47 10.52 -9.17 -2.33
N GLN A 48 10.98 -9.12 -1.09
CA GLN A 48 12.16 -8.36 -0.69
C GLN A 48 13.42 -9.13 -1.09
N ALA A 49 14.54 -8.45 -1.25
CA ALA A 49 15.84 -9.09 -1.49
C ALA A 49 16.19 -10.16 -0.43
N GLY A 50 15.72 -9.99 0.82
CA GLY A 50 15.88 -10.97 1.91
C GLY A 50 14.84 -12.12 1.92
N GLY A 51 14.06 -12.30 0.87
CA GLY A 51 13.07 -13.38 0.72
C GLY A 51 11.72 -13.15 1.40
N GLY A 52 11.52 -12.01 2.08
CA GLY A 52 10.24 -11.68 2.70
C GLY A 52 9.18 -11.27 1.67
N SER A 53 7.96 -11.81 1.75
CA SER A 53 6.85 -11.36 0.88
C SER A 53 6.53 -9.87 1.11
N ALA A 54 6.53 -9.09 0.04
CA ALA A 54 6.21 -7.66 0.05
C ALA A 54 4.81 -7.38 -0.52
N GLY A 55 4.28 -8.18 -1.44
CA GLY A 55 2.95 -7.95 -2.01
C GLY A 55 2.75 -8.65 -3.35
N VAL A 56 1.87 -8.09 -4.18
CA VAL A 56 1.53 -8.64 -5.51
C VAL A 56 1.47 -7.50 -6.53
N LEU A 57 2.02 -7.74 -7.73
CA LEU A 57 1.91 -6.84 -8.88
C LEU A 57 0.50 -6.98 -9.49
N LEU A 58 -0.23 -5.89 -9.67
CA LEU A 58 -1.63 -5.94 -10.10
C LEU A 58 -1.84 -5.52 -11.55
N ALA A 59 -1.08 -4.55 -12.03
CA ALA A 59 -1.20 -4.04 -13.39
C ALA A 59 0.14 -3.50 -13.86
N THR A 60 0.38 -3.62 -15.16
CA THR A 60 1.60 -3.15 -15.83
C THR A 60 1.24 -2.45 -17.13
N GLU A 61 1.95 -1.36 -17.42
CA GLU A 61 1.88 -0.61 -18.66
C GLU A 61 3.29 -0.06 -18.92
N GLY A 62 3.93 -0.49 -20.01
CA GLY A 62 5.33 -0.14 -20.25
C GLY A 62 6.21 -0.48 -19.03
N THR A 63 6.97 0.50 -18.55
CA THR A 63 7.82 0.40 -17.34
C THR A 63 7.14 0.88 -16.06
N LEU A 64 5.83 1.09 -16.09
CA LEU A 64 5.02 1.53 -14.96
C LEU A 64 4.04 0.43 -14.55
N GLY A 65 3.58 0.49 -13.30
CA GLY A 65 2.59 -0.44 -12.81
C GLY A 65 1.94 -0.04 -11.50
N LEU A 66 1.03 -0.89 -11.05
CA LEU A 66 0.40 -0.81 -9.74
C LEU A 66 0.63 -2.11 -9.00
N ALA A 67 0.98 -2.02 -7.72
CA ALA A 67 1.18 -3.18 -6.87
C ALA A 67 0.47 -3.00 -5.53
N HIS A 68 -0.07 -4.09 -4.98
CA HIS A 68 -0.63 -4.12 -3.64
C HIS A 68 0.47 -4.56 -2.67
N LEU A 69 1.08 -3.61 -1.98
CA LEU A 69 2.30 -3.82 -1.19
C LEU A 69 2.08 -3.57 0.29
N LYS A 70 2.83 -4.28 1.14
CA LYS A 70 2.99 -3.97 2.56
C LYS A 70 3.69 -2.63 2.73
N LEU A 71 3.16 -1.77 3.59
CA LEU A 71 3.63 -0.38 3.69
C LEU A 71 5.07 -0.25 4.17
N GLY A 72 5.48 -0.98 5.21
CA GLY A 72 6.85 -0.92 5.73
C GLY A 72 7.91 -1.20 4.66
N PRO A 73 7.88 -2.38 4.01
CA PRO A 73 8.82 -2.70 2.92
C PRO A 73 8.71 -1.75 1.72
N ALA A 74 7.50 -1.34 1.34
CA ALA A 74 7.30 -0.48 0.19
C ALA A 74 7.85 0.94 0.42
N LEU A 75 7.65 1.51 1.62
CA LEU A 75 8.18 2.83 1.95
C LEU A 75 9.69 2.81 2.16
N ALA A 76 10.24 1.75 2.76
CA ALA A 76 11.69 1.56 2.84
C ALA A 76 12.33 1.50 1.45
N ALA A 77 11.73 0.71 0.54
CA ALA A 77 12.18 0.61 -0.85
C ALA A 77 12.03 1.94 -1.62
N ALA A 78 10.93 2.67 -1.41
CA ALA A 78 10.71 3.98 -2.03
C ALA A 78 11.73 5.03 -1.55
N ALA A 79 12.09 5.00 -0.26
CA ALA A 79 13.07 5.92 0.34
C ALA A 79 14.51 5.60 -0.08
N ALA A 80 14.85 4.31 -0.23
CA ALA A 80 16.18 3.89 -0.69
C ALA A 80 16.46 4.32 -2.14
N GLY A 81 15.42 4.53 -2.95
CA GLY A 81 15.52 5.09 -4.30
C GLY A 81 16.21 4.21 -5.35
N GLY A 82 16.80 3.08 -4.95
CA GLY A 82 17.59 2.19 -5.78
C GLY A 82 16.78 1.09 -6.48
N GLU A 83 17.39 0.51 -7.51
CA GLU A 83 16.96 -0.73 -8.16
C GLU A 83 17.22 -1.93 -7.25
N GLY A 84 16.35 -2.93 -7.26
CA GLY A 84 16.57 -4.19 -6.51
C GLY A 84 16.21 -4.18 -5.01
N ALA A 85 15.43 -3.20 -4.53
CA ALA A 85 14.86 -3.29 -3.18
C ALA A 85 13.74 -4.32 -3.08
N LEU A 86 12.93 -4.44 -4.15
CA LEU A 86 11.89 -5.45 -4.31
C LEU A 86 12.05 -6.14 -5.67
N HIS A 87 11.75 -7.44 -5.70
CA HIS A 87 11.87 -8.32 -6.86
C HIS A 87 10.56 -9.04 -7.13
N LEU A 88 10.39 -9.54 -8.35
CA LEU A 88 9.36 -10.53 -8.63
C LEU A 88 9.87 -11.94 -8.28
N ALA A 89 9.01 -12.73 -7.64
CA ALA A 89 9.35 -14.09 -7.27
C ALA A 89 9.65 -14.93 -8.54
N GLY A 90 10.78 -15.65 -8.52
CA GLY A 90 11.18 -16.55 -9.60
C GLY A 90 11.90 -15.88 -10.78
N ASP A 91 12.08 -14.56 -10.77
CA ASP A 91 12.84 -13.83 -11.80
C ASP A 91 13.90 -12.93 -11.17
N ALA A 92 15.16 -13.37 -11.24
CA ALA A 92 16.29 -12.67 -10.63
C ALA A 92 16.60 -11.30 -11.29
N GLY A 93 16.13 -11.05 -12.51
CA GLY A 93 16.33 -9.79 -13.22
C GLY A 93 15.17 -8.80 -13.08
N ALA A 94 13.98 -9.28 -12.70
CA ALA A 94 12.79 -8.44 -12.58
C ALA A 94 12.69 -7.77 -11.20
N TRP A 95 13.08 -6.51 -11.13
CA TRP A 95 12.86 -5.67 -9.96
C TRP A 95 11.65 -4.73 -10.13
N VAL A 96 11.08 -4.33 -8.99
CA VAL A 96 10.03 -3.31 -8.91
C VAL A 96 10.40 -2.27 -7.88
N ARG A 97 10.22 -0.99 -8.22
CA ARG A 97 10.51 0.14 -7.33
C ARG A 97 9.22 0.87 -7.00
N PRO A 98 8.71 0.76 -5.76
CA PRO A 98 7.55 1.52 -5.33
C PRO A 98 7.87 3.02 -5.26
N VAL A 99 6.90 3.83 -5.64
CA VAL A 99 6.98 5.29 -5.54
C VAL A 99 5.95 5.75 -4.52
N ARG A 100 6.39 6.54 -3.53
CA ARG A 100 5.45 7.24 -2.63
C ARG A 100 4.84 8.41 -3.40
N PRO A 101 3.51 8.47 -3.58
CA PRO A 101 2.89 9.61 -4.22
C PRO A 101 3.10 10.90 -3.41
N GLN A 102 3.38 12.01 -4.09
CA GLN A 102 3.63 13.30 -3.42
C GLN A 102 2.39 13.87 -2.72
N TRP A 103 1.20 13.52 -3.20
CA TRP A 103 -0.08 13.97 -2.63
C TRP A 103 -0.51 13.16 -1.40
N TRP A 104 0.24 12.12 -1.00
CA TRP A 104 -0.05 11.40 0.23
C TRP A 104 0.23 12.27 1.45
N PRO A 105 -0.71 12.36 2.41
CA PRO A 105 -0.44 12.95 3.71
C PRO A 105 0.81 12.32 4.37
N PRO A 106 1.64 13.09 5.08
CA PRO A 106 2.85 12.59 5.70
C PRO A 106 2.58 11.47 6.71
N GLU A 107 1.45 11.50 7.41
CA GLU A 107 1.03 10.49 8.38
C GLU A 107 0.67 9.13 7.75
N TRP A 108 0.35 9.10 6.45
CA TRP A 108 -0.02 7.86 5.77
C TRP A 108 1.18 6.91 5.65
N GLY A 109 0.97 5.66 6.04
CA GLY A 109 1.99 4.62 6.08
C GLY A 109 2.85 4.60 7.35
N HIS A 110 2.59 5.52 8.29
CA HIS A 110 3.19 5.55 9.63
C HIS A 110 2.15 5.32 10.74
N GLU A 111 0.99 4.75 10.40
CA GLU A 111 -0.16 4.59 11.30
C GLU A 111 0.19 3.75 12.55
N GLU A 112 1.10 2.78 12.42
CA GLU A 112 1.59 1.96 13.54
C GLU A 112 2.52 2.73 14.49
N ALA A 113 3.12 3.85 14.07
CA ALA A 113 3.97 4.69 14.93
C ALA A 113 3.15 5.63 15.85
N GLY A 114 1.85 5.80 15.58
CA GLY A 114 0.96 6.70 16.30
C GLY A 114 0.25 6.11 17.53
N ALA A 115 0.41 4.82 17.83
CA ALA A 115 -0.27 4.16 18.96
C ALA A 115 0.51 4.26 20.29
N GLY A 116 1.40 5.25 20.45
CA GLY A 116 2.34 5.29 21.56
C GLY A 116 2.68 6.69 22.09
N ALA A 117 1.70 7.59 22.25
CA ALA A 117 1.84 8.74 23.15
C ALA A 117 0.51 9.47 23.36
N ALA A 118 -0.36 8.93 24.22
CA ALA A 118 -1.28 9.80 24.95
C ALA A 118 -0.60 10.13 26.29
N PRO A 119 -0.22 11.40 26.57
CA PRO A 119 0.19 11.78 27.91
C PRO A 119 -1.01 11.64 28.84
N LYS A 120 -0.87 10.80 29.86
CA LYS A 120 -1.83 10.71 30.96
C LYS A 120 -1.70 12.00 31.77
N ALA A 121 -2.74 12.82 31.77
CA ALA A 121 -2.91 13.94 32.70
C ALA A 121 -3.27 13.42 34.09
#